data_AF-A0A2T4HXD5-F1
#
_entry.id   AF-A0A2T4HXD5-F1
#
_cell.length_a   1.000
_cell.length_b   1.000
_cell.length_c   1.000
_cell.angle_alpha   90.00
_cell.angle_beta   90.00
_cell.angle_gamma   90.00
#
_symmetry.space_group_name_H-M   'P 1'
#
loop_
_entity.id
_entity.type
_entity.pdbx_description
1 polymer ?
#
loop_
_entity_poly.entity_id
_entity_poly.type
_entity_poly.pdbx_seq_one_letter_code
_entity_poly.pdbx_strand_id
1 'polypeptide(L)'
;RFAKPLDEALIRRLLSTHEVAVTIEEGAIGGLGAHVLTLASDAGLIDGGLKLRTMRLPDIFQDQDKPERQYEQAGLDHNAITATVLAALRKNSLAVAGDAG
;
A
#
# COMPACT_ATOMS: atom_id res chain seq x y z
N ARG A 1 -7.67 5.68 14.82
CA ARG A 1 -8.16 6.25 13.54
C ARG A 1 -9.20 5.31 12.94
N PHE A 2 -10.21 5.81 12.24
CA PHE A 2 -11.34 5.00 11.74
C PHE A 2 -11.05 4.39 10.37
N ALA A 3 -11.38 3.12 10.18
CA ALA A 3 -11.49 2.53 8.83
C ALA A 3 -12.82 2.94 8.17
N LYS A 4 -13.82 3.36 8.96
CA LYS A 4 -15.11 3.87 8.48
C LYS A 4 -15.74 4.89 9.45
N PRO A 5 -16.28 6.02 8.98
CA PRO A 5 -16.07 6.53 7.63
C PRO A 5 -14.58 6.79 7.39
N LEU A 6 -14.14 6.69 6.12
CA LEU A 6 -12.78 7.06 5.76
C LEU A 6 -12.58 8.56 5.97
N ASP A 7 -11.37 8.95 6.36
CA ASP A 7 -10.94 10.35 6.27
C ASP A 7 -10.56 10.66 4.82
N GLU A 8 -11.57 10.88 3.98
CA GLU A 8 -11.37 11.11 2.55
C GLU A 8 -10.50 12.33 2.27
N ALA A 9 -10.63 13.39 3.07
CA ALA A 9 -9.84 14.61 2.90
C ALA A 9 -8.35 14.33 3.09
N LEU A 10 -8.00 13.59 4.16
CA LEU A 10 -6.63 13.16 4.39
C LEU A 10 -6.14 12.23 3.28
N ILE A 11 -6.92 11.23 2.90
CA ILE A 11 -6.52 10.25 1.88
C ILE A 11 -6.28 10.95 0.54
N ARG A 12 -7.21 11.79 0.08
CA ARG A 12 -7.06 12.55 -1.17
C ARG A 12 -5.80 13.39 -1.16
N ARG A 13 -5.54 14.11 -0.07
CA ARG A 13 -4.32 14.90 0.09
C ARG A 13 -3.07 14.03 0.00
N LEU A 14 -3.02 12.90 0.70
CA LEU A 14 -1.85 12.03 0.68
C LEU A 14 -1.61 11.42 -0.71
N LEU A 15 -2.67 10.96 -1.38
CA LEU A 15 -2.56 10.33 -2.70
C LEU A 15 -2.22 11.33 -3.81
N SER A 16 -2.61 12.60 -3.70
CA SER A 16 -2.30 13.61 -4.71
C SER A 16 -0.93 14.29 -4.54
N THR A 17 -0.29 14.17 -3.38
CA THR A 17 0.99 14.85 -3.08
C THR A 17 2.19 13.92 -2.99
N HIS A 18 2.03 12.62 -3.25
CA HIS A 18 3.11 11.63 -3.17
C HIS A 18 3.15 10.76 -4.42
N GLU A 19 4.35 10.35 -4.84
CA GLU A 19 4.52 9.42 -5.95
C GLU A 19 4.17 7.97 -5.59
N VAL A 20 4.31 7.63 -4.30
CA VAL A 20 4.06 6.29 -3.75
C VAL A 20 3.24 6.42 -2.48
N ALA A 21 2.21 5.57 -2.36
CA ALA A 21 1.44 5.40 -1.15
C ALA A 21 1.29 3.91 -0.82
N VAL A 22 1.38 3.57 0.46
CA VAL A 22 1.23 2.20 0.94
C VAL A 22 0.20 2.18 2.06
N THR A 23 -0.88 1.42 1.90
CA THR A 23 -1.79 1.11 3.01
C THR A 23 -1.27 -0.13 3.73
N ILE A 24 -1.39 -0.15 5.06
CA ILE A 24 -1.00 -1.28 5.90
C ILE A 24 -2.17 -1.57 6.84
N GLU A 25 -2.56 -2.84 6.94
CA GLU A 25 -3.61 -3.28 7.84
C GLU A 25 -3.37 -4.71 8.36
N GLU A 26 -3.92 -4.99 9.54
CA GLU A 26 -3.94 -6.33 10.17
C GLU A 26 -5.26 -7.05 9.87
N GLY A 27 -5.78 -6.85 8.66
CA GLY A 27 -6.92 -7.58 8.11
C GLY A 27 -6.50 -8.36 6.87
N ALA A 28 -7.31 -9.34 6.46
CA ALA A 28 -7.14 -10.01 5.18
C ALA A 28 -7.65 -9.13 4.02
N ILE A 29 -7.79 -9.72 2.83
CA ILE A 29 -8.29 -9.00 1.66
C ILE A 29 -9.70 -8.42 1.90
N GLY A 30 -9.94 -7.19 1.41
CA GLY A 30 -11.24 -6.51 1.51
C GLY A 30 -11.35 -5.44 2.60
N GLY A 31 -10.28 -5.19 3.38
CA GLY A 31 -10.27 -4.17 4.42
C GLY A 31 -9.91 -2.75 3.95
N LEU A 32 -9.17 -2.01 4.76
CA LEU A 32 -8.78 -0.60 4.55
C LEU A 32 -8.17 -0.38 3.17
N GLY A 33 -7.23 -1.23 2.75
CA GLY A 33 -6.54 -1.07 1.47
C GLY A 33 -7.50 -1.17 0.28
N ALA A 34 -8.50 -2.05 0.35
CA ALA A 34 -9.52 -2.17 -0.68
C ALA A 34 -10.41 -0.93 -0.74
N HIS A 35 -10.85 -0.42 0.41
CA HIS A 35 -11.66 0.80 0.46
C HIS A 35 -10.92 2.04 -0.03
N VAL A 36 -9.63 2.19 0.31
CA VAL A 36 -8.78 3.27 -0.22
C VAL A 36 -8.59 3.15 -1.73
N LEU A 37 -8.41 1.92 -2.25
CA LEU A 37 -8.33 1.68 -3.69
C LEU A 37 -9.63 2.03 -4.41
N THR A 38 -10.79 1.68 -3.85
CA THR A 38 -12.10 2.08 -4.39
C THR A 38 -12.21 3.60 -4.45
N LEU A 39 -11.96 4.31 -3.34
CA LEU A 39 -11.98 5.77 -3.30
C LEU A 39 -11.01 6.39 -4.33
N ALA A 40 -9.80 5.85 -4.43
CA ALA A 40 -8.78 6.33 -5.35
C ALA A 40 -9.17 6.13 -6.81
N SER A 41 -9.77 4.99 -7.15
CA SER A 41 -10.29 4.68 -8.47
C SER A 41 -11.46 5.59 -8.84
N ASP A 42 -12.47 5.70 -7.96
CA ASP A 42 -13.67 6.49 -8.20
C ASP A 42 -13.36 7.98 -8.40
N ALA A 43 -12.28 8.46 -7.78
CA ALA A 43 -11.83 9.85 -7.88
C ALA A 43 -10.72 10.10 -8.91
N GLY A 44 -10.28 9.09 -9.66
CA GLY A 44 -9.19 9.20 -10.64
C GLY A 44 -7.81 9.54 -10.05
N LEU A 45 -7.59 9.26 -8.75
CA LEU A 45 -6.36 9.64 -8.04
C LEU A 45 -5.14 8.83 -8.48
N ILE A 46 -5.36 7.68 -9.12
CA ILE A 46 -4.29 6.79 -9.60
C ILE A 46 -3.99 6.95 -11.09
N ASP A 47 -4.72 7.83 -11.79
CA ASP A 47 -4.59 8.02 -13.25
C ASP A 47 -3.29 8.74 -13.60
N GLY A 48 -2.80 9.61 -12.70
CA GLY A 48 -1.58 10.41 -12.87
C GLY A 48 -0.27 9.67 -12.59
N GLY A 49 -0.30 8.34 -12.49
CA GLY A 49 0.92 7.53 -12.33
C GLY A 49 1.33 7.21 -10.88
N LEU A 50 0.57 7.68 -9.88
CA LEU A 50 0.70 7.30 -8.46
C LEU A 50 0.84 5.77 -8.31
N LYS A 51 1.82 5.33 -7.52
CA LYS A 51 1.97 3.91 -7.16
C LYS A 51 1.33 3.64 -5.80
N LEU A 52 0.10 3.15 -5.81
CA LEU A 52 -0.59 2.69 -4.62
C LEU A 52 -0.33 1.18 -4.40
N ARG A 53 0.12 0.80 -3.20
CA ARG A 53 0.28 -0.60 -2.77
C ARG A 53 -0.52 -0.85 -1.51
N THR A 54 -0.98 -2.07 -1.34
CA THR A 54 -1.71 -2.50 -0.14
C THR A 54 -0.97 -3.68 0.48
N MET A 55 -0.56 -3.52 1.74
CA MET A 55 0.01 -4.57 2.57
C MET A 55 -1.04 -4.95 3.61
N ARG A 56 -1.27 -6.25 3.77
CA ARG A 56 -2.34 -6.82 4.58
C ARG A 56 -1.95 -8.24 5.00
N LEU A 57 -2.68 -8.82 5.93
CA LEU A 57 -2.47 -10.23 6.28
C LEU A 57 -2.81 -11.13 5.09
N PRO A 58 -2.11 -12.27 4.94
CA PRO A 58 -2.48 -13.26 3.93
C PRO A 58 -3.86 -13.85 4.24
N ASP A 59 -4.57 -14.26 3.20
CA ASP A 59 -5.92 -14.85 3.32
C ASP A 59 -5.84 -16.33 3.70
N ILE A 60 -5.22 -16.60 4.86
CA ILE A 60 -5.01 -17.91 5.45
C ILE A 60 -5.18 -17.83 6.96
N PHE A 61 -5.46 -18.97 7.60
CA PHE A 61 -5.33 -19.06 9.05
C PHE A 61 -3.86 -18.95 9.44
N GLN A 62 -3.58 -18.11 10.43
CA GLN A 62 -2.25 -17.96 11.01
C GLN A 62 -2.19 -18.72 12.32
N ASP A 63 -1.14 -19.50 12.49
CA ASP A 63 -0.86 -20.19 13.74
C ASP A 63 -0.45 -19.18 14.83
N GLN A 64 -0.73 -19.54 16.09
CA GLN A 64 -0.28 -18.74 17.21
C GLN A 64 1.25 -18.81 17.31
N ASP A 65 1.89 -17.66 17.30
CA ASP A 65 3.32 -17.52 17.56
C ASP A 65 3.55 -16.18 18.27
N LYS A 66 4.80 -15.82 18.55
CA LYS A 66 5.16 -14.47 18.96
C LYS A 66 4.71 -13.46 17.90
N PRO A 67 4.15 -12.30 18.28
CA PRO A 67 3.69 -11.29 17.32
C PRO A 67 4.73 -10.92 16.26
N GLU A 68 6.01 -10.80 16.64
CA GLU A 68 7.10 -10.50 15.71
C GLU A 68 7.23 -11.55 14.58
N ARG A 69 7.12 -12.84 14.93
CA ARG A 69 7.19 -13.95 13.96
C ARG A 69 5.95 -14.00 13.09
N GLN A 70 4.77 -13.68 13.64
CA GLN A 70 3.54 -13.58 12.85
C GLN A 70 3.64 -12.47 11.81
N TYR A 71 4.14 -11.28 12.18
CA TYR A 71 4.33 -10.18 11.23
C TYR A 71 5.41 -10.47 10.19
N GLU A 72 6.51 -11.11 10.57
CA GLU A 72 7.55 -11.56 9.64
C GLU A 72 6.97 -12.53 8.60
N GLN A 73 6.23 -13.55 9.05
CA GLN A 73 5.56 -14.51 8.16
C GLN A 73 4.49 -13.87 7.27
N ALA A 74 3.75 -12.90 7.80
CA ALA A 74 2.75 -12.16 7.05
C ALA A 74 3.35 -11.10 6.10
N GLY A 75 4.66 -10.81 6.20
CA GLY A 75 5.30 -9.74 5.43
C GLY A 75 4.80 -8.35 5.81
N LEU A 76 4.45 -8.13 7.09
CA LEU A 76 4.01 -6.85 7.64
C LEU A 76 5.04 -6.21 8.58
N ASP A 77 6.26 -6.74 8.60
CA ASP A 77 7.35 -6.18 9.39
C ASP A 77 8.01 -4.96 8.71
N HIS A 78 8.91 -4.30 9.45
CA HIS A 78 9.58 -3.10 8.95
C HIS A 78 10.42 -3.35 7.68
N ASN A 79 11.00 -4.54 7.53
CA ASN A 79 11.78 -4.91 6.35
C ASN A 79 10.88 -4.99 5.12
N ALA A 80 9.74 -5.68 5.24
CA ALA A 80 8.77 -5.83 4.16
C ALA A 80 8.15 -4.49 3.75
N ILE A 81 7.84 -3.61 4.72
CA ILE A 81 7.34 -2.26 4.44
C ILE A 81 8.38 -1.46 3.64
N THR A 82 9.63 -1.47 4.10
CA THR A 82 10.73 -0.75 3.44
C THR A 82 10.98 -1.30 2.04
N ALA A 83 11.02 -2.62 1.88
CA ALA A 83 11.17 -3.28 0.59
C ALA A 83 10.04 -2.92 -0.38
N THR A 84 8.79 -2.87 0.09
CA THR A 84 7.63 -2.50 -0.71
C THR A 84 7.72 -1.06 -1.22
N VAL A 85 8.09 -0.13 -0.35
CA VAL A 85 8.27 1.29 -0.72
C VAL A 85 9.40 1.45 -1.72
N LEU A 86 10.57 0.85 -1.46
CA LEU A 86 11.73 0.93 -2.35
C LEU A 86 11.47 0.29 -3.71
N ALA A 87 10.77 -0.85 -3.75
CA ALA A 87 10.40 -1.51 -5.01
C ALA A 87 9.43 -0.65 -5.83
N ALA A 88 8.48 0.05 -5.18
CA ALA A 88 7.59 0.97 -5.85
C ALA A 88 8.33 2.19 -6.43
N LEU A 89 9.30 2.75 -5.69
CA LEU A 89 10.14 3.86 -6.14
C LEU A 89 11.07 3.45 -7.29
N ARG A 90 11.73 2.29 -7.23
CA ARG A 90 12.66 1.83 -8.29
C ARG A 90 11.98 1.62 -9.64
N LYS A 91 10.71 1.21 -9.65
CA LYS A 91 9.93 1.12 -10.89
C LYS A 91 9.73 2.48 -11.56
N ASN A 92 9.84 3.58 -10.82
CA ASN A 92 9.86 4.93 -11.38
C ASN A 92 11.22 5.24 -12.04
N SER A 93 12.33 4.81 -11.42
CA SER A 93 13.69 5.07 -11.89
C SER A 93 14.04 4.38 -13.22
N LEU A 94 13.49 3.18 -13.47
CA LEU A 94 13.75 2.42 -14.70
C LEU A 94 13.07 3.02 -15.95
N ALA A 95 12.05 3.87 -15.78
CA ALA A 95 11.36 4.53 -16.89
C ALA A 95 12.18 5.67 -17.53
N VAL A 96 13.25 6.15 -16.88
CA VAL A 96 14.09 7.25 -17.37
C VAL A 96 15.28 6.74 -18.24
N ALA A 97 15.60 5.45 -18.20
CA ALA A 97 16.78 4.89 -18.89
C ALA A 97 16.52 4.42 -20.33
N GLY A 98 15.33 4.67 -20.89
CA GLY A 98 14.87 4.04 -22.13
C GLY A 98 14.74 4.91 -23.37
N ASP A 99 15.09 6.21 -23.33
CA ASP A 99 14.79 7.14 -24.44
C ASP A 99 16.03 7.95 -24.91
N ALA A 100 17.18 7.26 -24.97
CA ALA A 100 18.37 7.76 -25.63
C ALA A 100 18.87 6.70 -26.62
N GLY A 101 18.29 6.69 -27.82
CA GLY A 101 18.67 5.82 -28.94
C GLY A 101 17.88 6.13 -30.19
#